data_AF-A0A514XN52-F1
#
_entry.id   AF-A0A514XN52-F1
#
_cell.length_a   1.000
_cell.length_b   1.000
_cell.length_c   1.000
_cell.angle_alpha   90.00
_cell.angle_beta   90.00
_cell.angle_gamma   90.00
#
_symmetry.space_group_name_H-M   'P 1'
#
loop_
_entity.id
_entity.type
_entity.pdbx_description
1 polymer ?
#
loop_
_entity_poly.entity_id
_entity_poly.type
_entity_poly.pdbx_seq_one_letter_code
_entity_poly.pdbx_strand_id
1 'polypeptide(L)'
;MNKWIVAMMLVLPGVSQAGNIFEGTYENKSRTAEADLIEFDGSVTMNTTSFYANGAQVNWFFEFKMPKNHEVQVGETVKGRVRSVDGLYGCVFDEKAEMKMEKDGIVKIRFPLLTYHFETRSVTERVGTGYRRYVDWTGWGWVERGYHFPIERYRIISQECVVTQRNNTVNVLYPLFDGGNNPPPVPAP
;
A
#
# COMPACT_ATOMS: atom_id res chain seq x y z
N MET A 1 -49.56 -39.29 -40.42
CA MET A 1 -48.26 -39.55 -39.77
C MET A 1 -47.44 -38.26 -39.79
N ASN A 2 -47.49 -37.45 -38.73
CA ASN A 2 -46.61 -36.29 -38.58
C ASN A 2 -45.83 -36.46 -37.28
N LYS A 3 -44.53 -36.72 -37.41
CA LYS A 3 -43.57 -36.76 -36.29
C LYS A 3 -43.10 -35.32 -36.05
N TRP A 4 -43.53 -34.73 -34.94
CA TRP A 4 -42.96 -33.48 -34.45
C TRP A 4 -41.71 -33.82 -33.63
N ILE A 5 -40.55 -33.41 -34.16
CA ILE A 5 -39.28 -33.43 -33.41
C ILE A 5 -39.27 -32.15 -32.58
N VAL A 6 -39.43 -32.30 -31.26
CA VAL A 6 -39.18 -31.21 -30.31
C VAL A 6 -37.67 -31.15 -30.12
N ALA A 7 -37.03 -30.19 -30.77
CA ALA A 7 -35.65 -29.83 -30.47
C ALA A 7 -35.63 -29.06 -29.14
N MET A 8 -35.32 -29.77 -28.05
CA MET A 8 -34.96 -29.16 -26.78
C MET A 8 -33.61 -28.47 -26.97
N MET A 9 -33.61 -27.16 -27.23
CA MET A 9 -32.40 -26.34 -27.09
C MET A 9 -32.01 -26.36 -25.61
N LEU A 10 -30.99 -27.16 -25.29
CA LEU A 10 -30.20 -26.97 -24.08
C LEU A 10 -29.52 -25.60 -24.18
N VAL A 11 -30.15 -24.59 -23.56
CA VAL A 11 -29.43 -23.40 -23.14
C VAL A 11 -28.52 -23.87 -22.02
N LEU A 12 -27.25 -24.17 -22.35
CA LEU A 12 -26.20 -24.26 -21.36
C LEU A 12 -26.20 -22.92 -20.62
N PRO A 13 -26.49 -22.87 -19.31
CA PRO A 13 -26.15 -21.67 -18.56
C PRO A 13 -24.64 -21.55 -18.69
N GLY A 14 -24.20 -20.52 -19.42
CA GLY A 14 -22.81 -20.11 -19.41
C GLY A 14 -22.41 -20.00 -17.95
N VAL A 15 -21.35 -20.70 -17.58
CA VAL A 15 -20.79 -20.65 -16.23
C VAL A 15 -20.29 -19.22 -16.05
N SER A 16 -21.14 -18.30 -15.61
CA SER A 16 -20.66 -17.05 -15.06
C SER A 16 -19.94 -17.47 -13.79
N GLN A 17 -18.62 -17.54 -13.87
CA GLN A 17 -17.78 -17.62 -12.71
C GLN A 17 -18.19 -16.43 -11.84
N ALA A 18 -18.91 -16.71 -10.74
CA ALA A 18 -19.43 -15.71 -9.83
C ALA A 18 -18.24 -15.14 -9.04
N GLY A 19 -17.41 -14.38 -9.74
CA GLY A 19 -16.39 -13.54 -9.14
C GLY A 19 -17.07 -12.36 -8.47
N ASN A 20 -16.38 -11.80 -7.48
CA ASN A 20 -16.82 -10.56 -6.87
C ASN A 20 -17.05 -9.49 -7.93
N ILE A 21 -18.03 -8.59 -7.76
CA ILE A 21 -18.20 -7.46 -8.68
C ILE A 21 -16.93 -6.61 -8.80
N PHE A 22 -16.10 -6.57 -7.76
CA PHE A 22 -14.83 -5.85 -7.75
C PHE A 22 -13.66 -6.60 -8.38
N GLU A 23 -13.76 -7.91 -8.60
CA GLU A 23 -12.62 -8.72 -9.04
C GLU A 23 -12.23 -8.39 -10.49
N GLY A 24 -10.94 -8.18 -10.74
CA GLY A 24 -10.42 -7.87 -12.06
C GLY A 24 -9.20 -6.94 -12.05
N THR A 25 -8.70 -6.64 -13.25
CA THR A 25 -7.58 -5.72 -13.46
C THR A 25 -8.08 -4.33 -13.81
N TYR A 26 -7.54 -3.33 -13.12
CA TYR A 26 -7.91 -1.93 -13.28
C TYR A 26 -6.68 -1.07 -13.56
N GLU A 27 -6.86 0.00 -14.32
CA GLU A 27 -5.84 1.02 -14.57
C GLU A 27 -6.11 2.28 -13.74
N ASN A 28 -5.04 2.98 -13.37
CA ASN A 28 -5.16 4.31 -12.81
C ASN A 28 -5.62 5.34 -13.87
N LYS A 29 -6.09 6.50 -13.43
CA LYS A 29 -6.55 7.59 -14.32
C LYS A 29 -5.55 7.98 -15.43
N SER A 30 -4.27 7.84 -15.17
CA SER A 30 -3.20 8.23 -16.09
C SER A 30 -2.74 7.08 -17.01
N ARG A 31 -3.28 5.86 -16.85
CA ARG A 31 -2.88 4.64 -17.57
C ARG A 31 -1.40 4.30 -17.45
N THR A 32 -0.81 4.62 -16.30
CA THR A 32 0.61 4.37 -16.02
C THR A 32 0.83 3.21 -15.07
N ALA A 33 -0.24 2.72 -14.43
CA ALA A 33 -0.18 1.63 -13.48
C ALA A 33 -1.48 0.83 -13.52
N GLU A 34 -1.32 -0.47 -13.42
CA GLU A 34 -2.41 -1.44 -13.27
C GLU A 34 -2.45 -1.95 -11.82
N ALA A 35 -3.63 -2.35 -11.38
CA ALA A 35 -3.86 -2.95 -10.09
C ALA A 35 -4.88 -4.08 -10.23
N ASP A 36 -4.55 -5.23 -9.67
CA ASP A 36 -5.47 -6.36 -9.58
C ASP A 36 -6.23 -6.30 -8.27
N LEU A 37 -7.55 -6.35 -8.35
CA LEU A 37 -8.43 -6.57 -7.22
C LEU A 37 -8.79 -8.05 -7.20
N ILE A 38 -8.39 -8.73 -6.14
CA ILE A 38 -8.53 -10.19 -6.02
C ILE A 38 -9.34 -10.51 -4.77
N GLU A 39 -10.37 -11.35 -4.92
CA GLU A 39 -11.08 -11.89 -3.76
C GLU A 39 -10.27 -13.02 -3.12
N PHE A 40 -10.04 -12.92 -1.82
CA PHE A 40 -9.41 -13.94 -1.00
C PHE A 40 -10.06 -13.98 0.39
N ASP A 41 -10.53 -15.15 0.80
CA ASP A 41 -11.13 -15.39 2.13
C ASP A 41 -12.27 -14.41 2.49
N GLY A 42 -13.14 -14.11 1.51
CA GLY A 42 -14.26 -13.18 1.69
C GLY A 42 -13.84 -11.71 1.84
N SER A 43 -12.63 -11.36 1.42
CA SER A 43 -12.14 -9.99 1.32
C SER A 43 -11.63 -9.71 -0.09
N VAL A 44 -11.90 -8.53 -0.62
CA VAL A 44 -11.21 -8.04 -1.82
C VAL A 44 -9.93 -7.34 -1.39
N THR A 45 -8.83 -7.74 -1.97
CA THR A 45 -7.48 -7.27 -1.64
C THR A 45 -6.80 -6.66 -2.85
N MET A 46 -5.93 -5.67 -2.59
CA MET A 46 -5.13 -5.00 -3.60
C MET A 46 -3.84 -4.50 -2.94
N ASN A 47 -2.71 -4.59 -3.63
CA ASN A 47 -1.45 -4.03 -3.19
C ASN A 47 -0.84 -3.14 -4.28
N THR A 48 -0.13 -2.11 -3.87
CA THR A 48 0.58 -1.22 -4.80
C THR A 48 1.80 -0.61 -4.12
N THR A 49 2.78 -0.21 -4.92
CA THR A 49 4.01 0.41 -4.44
C THR A 49 4.16 1.78 -5.10
N SER A 50 4.32 2.81 -4.29
CA SER A 50 4.72 4.14 -4.74
C SER A 50 6.19 4.39 -4.41
N PHE A 51 6.82 5.33 -5.10
CA PHE A 51 8.24 5.64 -4.89
C PHE A 51 8.41 7.12 -4.59
N TYR A 52 9.27 7.42 -3.63
CA TYR A 52 9.83 8.75 -3.44
C TYR A 52 10.78 9.10 -4.59
N ALA A 53 11.07 10.41 -4.77
CA ALA A 53 12.02 10.87 -5.76
C ALA A 53 13.45 10.31 -5.57
N ASN A 54 13.81 9.91 -4.34
CA ASN A 54 15.08 9.25 -4.03
C ASN A 54 15.06 7.72 -4.23
N GLY A 55 13.97 7.17 -4.74
CA GLY A 55 13.80 5.73 -4.99
C GLY A 55 13.33 4.91 -3.79
N ALA A 56 13.14 5.51 -2.62
CA ALA A 56 12.58 4.80 -1.47
C ALA A 56 11.13 4.37 -1.76
N GLN A 57 10.80 3.13 -1.43
CA GLN A 57 9.49 2.53 -1.67
C GLN A 57 8.52 2.85 -0.54
N VAL A 58 7.24 3.02 -0.88
CA VAL A 58 6.12 2.99 0.06
C VAL A 58 5.16 1.93 -0.43
N ASN A 59 5.04 0.85 0.33
CA ASN A 59 4.18 -0.28 -0.01
C ASN A 59 2.82 -0.09 0.66
N TRP A 60 1.75 -0.29 -0.11
CA TRP A 60 0.37 -0.14 0.33
C TRP A 60 -0.38 -1.45 0.16
N PHE A 61 -1.17 -1.81 1.16
CA PHE A 61 -1.97 -3.03 1.21
C PHE A 61 -3.40 -2.67 1.60
N PHE A 62 -4.35 -3.00 0.74
CA PHE A 62 -5.76 -2.73 0.93
C PHE A 62 -6.52 -4.03 1.15
N GLU A 63 -7.46 -4.01 2.08
CA GLU A 63 -8.31 -5.15 2.42
C GLU A 63 -9.73 -4.66 2.69
N PHE A 64 -10.70 -5.11 1.90
CA PHE A 64 -12.11 -4.76 2.02
C PHE A 64 -12.93 -6.01 2.31
N LYS A 65 -13.60 -6.05 3.46
CA LYS A 65 -14.35 -7.24 3.89
C LYS A 65 -15.70 -7.29 3.19
N MET A 66 -15.95 -8.38 2.47
CA MET A 66 -17.25 -8.58 1.83
C MET A 66 -18.30 -9.00 2.86
N PRO A 67 -19.53 -8.49 2.76
CA PRO A 67 -20.63 -8.91 3.61
C PRO A 67 -20.95 -10.39 3.36
N LYS A 68 -21.02 -11.20 4.42
CA LYS A 68 -21.27 -12.65 4.31
C LYS A 68 -22.69 -13.02 3.89
N ASN A 69 -23.63 -12.09 4.01
CA ASN A 69 -25.07 -12.37 3.92
C ASN A 69 -25.73 -11.80 2.66
N HIS A 70 -24.99 -11.06 1.82
CA HIS A 70 -25.52 -10.51 0.58
C HIS A 70 -24.41 -10.23 -0.43
N GLU A 71 -24.78 -10.21 -1.69
CA GLU A 71 -23.90 -9.79 -2.78
C GLU A 71 -23.84 -8.26 -2.86
N VAL A 72 -22.62 -7.71 -2.89
CA VAL A 72 -22.42 -6.26 -2.95
C VAL A 72 -22.99 -5.70 -4.25
N GLN A 73 -23.77 -4.63 -4.13
CA GLN A 73 -24.41 -3.99 -5.27
C GLN A 73 -23.62 -2.78 -5.77
N VAL A 74 -23.83 -2.41 -7.04
CA VAL A 74 -23.30 -1.14 -7.58
C VAL A 74 -23.77 0.03 -6.72
N GLY A 75 -22.85 0.91 -6.38
CA GLY A 75 -23.11 2.07 -5.56
C GLY A 75 -23.01 1.83 -4.05
N GLU A 76 -22.95 0.57 -3.61
CA GLU A 76 -22.73 0.19 -2.21
C GLU A 76 -21.30 0.51 -1.78
N THR A 77 -21.15 0.92 -0.52
CA THR A 77 -19.83 1.21 0.08
C THR A 77 -19.39 0.05 0.95
N VAL A 78 -18.28 -0.59 0.56
CA VAL A 78 -17.63 -1.64 1.32
C VAL A 78 -16.57 -1.04 2.22
N LYS A 79 -16.58 -1.41 3.50
CA LYS A 79 -15.60 -0.94 4.49
C LYS A 79 -14.39 -1.86 4.53
N GLY A 80 -13.24 -1.26 4.72
CA GLY A 80 -11.97 -1.97 4.76
C GLY A 80 -10.90 -1.21 5.51
N ARG A 81 -9.66 -1.57 5.21
CA ARG A 81 -8.46 -0.99 5.80
C ARG A 81 -7.41 -0.80 4.72
N VAL A 82 -6.54 0.18 4.95
CA VAL A 82 -5.29 0.36 4.22
C VAL A 82 -4.15 0.29 5.23
N ARG A 83 -3.13 -0.50 4.91
CA ARG A 83 -1.87 -0.54 5.65
C ARG A 83 -0.76 -0.06 4.74
N SER A 84 0.16 0.71 5.27
CA SER A 84 1.33 1.13 4.51
C SER A 84 2.62 0.96 5.30
N VAL A 85 3.69 0.65 4.57
CA VAL A 85 5.05 0.56 5.08
C VAL A 85 5.89 1.55 4.30
N ASP A 86 6.34 2.59 4.98
CA ASP A 86 7.20 3.62 4.44
C ASP A 86 8.66 3.20 4.51
N GLY A 87 9.29 3.05 3.35
CA GLY A 87 10.69 2.65 3.25
C GLY A 87 11.70 3.78 3.49
N LEU A 88 11.27 5.04 3.52
CA LEU A 88 12.15 6.18 3.78
C LEU A 88 12.34 6.42 5.28
N TYR A 89 11.24 6.40 6.03
CA TYR A 89 11.22 6.64 7.48
C TYR A 89 11.01 5.38 8.31
N GLY A 90 10.71 4.24 7.69
CA GLY A 90 10.41 2.98 8.39
C GLY A 90 9.05 3.00 9.10
N CYS A 91 8.16 3.94 8.75
CA CYS A 91 6.87 4.10 9.40
C CYS A 91 5.86 3.06 8.93
N VAL A 92 5.05 2.54 9.84
CA VAL A 92 3.94 1.64 9.54
C VAL A 92 2.64 2.29 9.94
N PHE A 93 1.68 2.32 9.03
CA PHE A 93 0.36 2.89 9.27
C PHE A 93 -0.74 1.87 8.99
N ASP A 94 -1.84 1.98 9.71
CA ASP A 94 -3.03 1.15 9.54
C ASP A 94 -4.27 2.03 9.75
N GLU A 95 -4.97 2.30 8.65
CA GLU A 95 -6.07 3.26 8.60
C GLU A 95 -7.32 2.64 7.99
N LYS A 96 -8.47 3.26 8.24
CA LYS A 96 -9.74 2.83 7.63
C LYS A 96 -9.78 3.22 6.16
N ALA A 97 -10.39 2.37 5.34
CA ALA A 97 -10.63 2.63 3.92
C ALA A 97 -12.07 2.25 3.54
N GLU A 98 -12.54 2.81 2.42
CA GLU A 98 -13.84 2.52 1.82
C GLU A 98 -13.65 2.26 0.33
N MET A 99 -14.39 1.29 -0.21
CA MET A 99 -14.40 0.95 -1.64
C MET A 99 -15.84 1.00 -2.17
N LYS A 100 -16.00 1.52 -3.38
CA LYS A 100 -17.31 1.64 -4.04
C LYS A 100 -17.16 1.47 -5.55
N MET A 101 -18.03 0.67 -6.15
CA MET A 101 -18.15 0.57 -7.61
C MET A 101 -19.23 1.51 -8.12
N GLU A 102 -18.94 2.25 -9.17
CA GLU A 102 -19.87 3.10 -9.90
C GLU A 102 -20.51 2.34 -11.07
N LYS A 103 -21.57 2.93 -11.66
CA LYS A 103 -22.39 2.26 -12.69
C LYS A 103 -21.64 1.93 -13.98
N ASP A 104 -20.56 2.65 -14.24
CA ASP A 104 -19.66 2.49 -15.39
C ASP A 104 -18.49 1.53 -15.12
N GLY A 105 -18.52 0.81 -13.98
CA GLY A 105 -17.47 -0.12 -13.58
C GLY A 105 -16.26 0.55 -12.93
N ILE A 106 -16.26 1.88 -12.77
CA ILE A 106 -15.19 2.59 -12.06
C ILE A 106 -15.21 2.22 -10.58
N VAL A 107 -14.05 1.87 -10.05
CA VAL A 107 -13.88 1.61 -8.61
C VAL A 107 -13.24 2.83 -7.96
N LYS A 108 -13.89 3.34 -6.89
CA LYS A 108 -13.39 4.43 -6.06
C LYS A 108 -12.96 3.89 -4.71
N ILE A 109 -11.72 4.16 -4.35
CA ILE A 109 -11.13 3.79 -3.05
C ILE A 109 -10.84 5.06 -2.26
N ARG A 110 -11.50 5.24 -1.13
CA ARG A 110 -11.31 6.37 -0.22
C ARG A 110 -10.51 5.93 1.00
N PHE A 111 -9.48 6.70 1.35
CA PHE A 111 -8.64 6.47 2.52
C PHE A 111 -7.95 7.77 2.96
N PRO A 112 -7.46 7.87 4.21
CA PRO A 112 -6.69 9.03 4.63
C PRO A 112 -5.25 8.93 4.12
N LEU A 113 -4.80 9.96 3.41
CA LEU A 113 -3.40 10.21 3.15
C LEU A 113 -2.80 10.93 4.37
N LEU A 114 -1.77 10.33 4.95
CA LEU A 114 -1.14 10.83 6.18
C LEU A 114 0.04 11.73 5.85
N THR A 115 0.05 12.92 6.46
CA THR A 115 1.27 13.71 6.60
C THR A 115 1.86 13.41 7.98
N TYR A 116 3.15 13.14 8.04
CA TYR A 116 3.83 12.78 9.28
C TYR A 116 5.29 13.22 9.25
N HIS A 117 5.92 13.27 10.42
CA HIS A 117 7.35 13.50 10.57
C HIS A 117 7.96 12.48 11.52
N PHE A 118 9.29 12.44 11.54
CA PHE A 118 10.05 11.51 12.36
C PHE A 118 10.60 12.24 13.59
N GLU A 119 10.20 11.82 14.78
CA GLU A 119 10.76 12.31 16.03
C GLU A 119 11.79 11.33 16.55
N THR A 120 13.05 11.78 16.65
CA THR A 120 14.13 11.02 17.27
C THR A 120 14.49 11.64 18.60
N ARG A 121 14.40 10.85 19.67
CA ARG A 121 14.95 11.25 20.97
C ARG A 121 16.30 10.59 21.14
N SER A 122 17.33 11.41 21.35
CA SER A 122 18.69 10.96 21.64
C SER A 122 19.13 11.48 23.00
N VAL A 123 19.98 10.71 23.67
CA VAL A 123 20.78 11.19 24.81
C VAL A 123 22.24 11.26 24.40
N THR A 124 22.94 12.22 24.99
CA THR A 124 24.40 12.24 24.94
C THR A 124 24.92 11.01 25.69
N GLU A 125 25.54 10.10 24.95
CA GLU A 125 26.31 9.01 25.48
C GLU A 125 27.78 9.48 25.56
N ARG A 126 28.27 9.70 26.78
CA ARG A 126 29.66 10.11 27.01
C ARG A 126 30.57 8.89 26.91
N VAL A 127 30.78 8.38 25.70
CA VAL A 127 31.61 7.19 25.44
C VAL A 127 33.06 7.60 25.29
N GLY A 128 33.73 7.80 26.42
CA GLY A 128 35.18 7.67 26.54
C GLY A 128 36.07 8.62 25.71
N THR A 129 37.36 8.45 25.92
CA THR A 129 38.44 9.31 25.41
C THR A 129 38.93 8.82 24.05
N GLY A 130 38.99 9.73 23.07
CA GLY A 130 39.73 9.46 21.83
C GLY A 130 41.23 9.41 22.08
N TYR A 131 41.94 8.49 21.42
CA TYR A 131 43.39 8.38 21.48
C TYR A 131 44.00 9.01 20.22
N ARG A 132 44.83 10.05 20.36
CA ARG A 132 45.71 10.51 19.28
C ARG A 132 47.15 10.31 19.71
N ARG A 133 47.88 9.50 18.93
CA ARG A 133 49.29 9.18 19.13
C ARG A 133 50.15 10.27 18.48
N TYR A 134 51.01 10.93 19.25
CA TYR A 134 52.09 11.76 18.72
C TYR A 134 53.41 11.13 19.12
N VAL A 135 54.26 10.92 18.12
CA VAL A 135 55.60 10.39 18.28
C VAL A 135 56.54 11.53 17.96
N ASP A 136 57.20 12.08 18.99
CA ASP A 136 58.08 13.23 18.85
C ASP A 136 59.55 12.80 19.04
N TRP A 137 60.44 13.30 18.19
CA TRP A 137 61.87 12.93 18.22
C TRP A 137 62.65 13.98 19.00
N THR A 138 63.07 13.63 20.23
CA THR A 138 63.68 14.59 21.18
C THR A 138 65.20 14.64 21.13
N GLY A 139 65.82 14.09 20.08
CA GLY A 139 67.29 14.00 19.94
C GLY A 139 67.95 12.86 20.73
N TRP A 140 67.29 12.31 21.75
CA TRP A 140 67.75 11.15 22.55
C TRP A 140 66.86 9.90 22.38
N GLY A 141 65.77 10.01 21.64
CA GLY A 141 64.83 8.92 21.37
C GLY A 141 63.41 9.41 21.09
N TRP A 142 62.54 8.45 20.77
CA TRP A 142 61.10 8.67 20.61
C TRP A 142 60.45 8.88 21.98
N VAL A 143 59.78 10.01 22.17
CA VAL A 143 58.95 10.24 23.36
C VAL A 143 57.49 10.16 22.96
N GLU A 144 56.77 9.21 23.55
CA GLU A 144 55.33 9.04 23.35
C GLU A 144 54.57 9.93 24.34
N ARG A 145 53.73 10.84 23.82
CA ARG A 145 52.83 11.67 24.64
C ARG A 145 51.39 11.47 24.19
N GLY A 146 50.53 11.03 25.12
CA GLY A 146 49.10 10.85 24.90
C GLY A 146 48.29 12.04 25.43
N TYR A 147 47.41 12.60 24.60
CA TYR A 147 46.37 13.54 25.04
C TYR A 147 45.00 12.87 24.94
N HIS A 148 44.14 13.13 25.91
CA HIS A 148 42.77 12.62 25.99
C HIS A 148 41.79 13.76 25.72
N PHE A 149 40.89 13.59 24.74
CA PHE A 149 39.75 14.48 24.53
C PHE A 149 38.45 13.67 24.61
N PRO A 150 37.38 14.22 25.22
CA PRO A 150 36.09 13.53 25.29
C PRO A 150 35.49 13.42 23.88
N ILE A 151 35.05 12.22 23.50
CA ILE A 151 34.21 12.03 22.31
C ILE A 151 32.74 12.08 22.79
N GLU A 152 31.99 13.08 22.34
CA GLU A 152 30.54 13.10 22.52
C GLU A 152 29.92 12.20 21.44
N ARG A 153 29.20 11.15 21.87
CA ARG A 153 28.36 10.34 20.98
C ARG A 153 26.90 10.56 21.38
N TYR A 154 25.99 10.46 20.41
CA TYR A 154 24.56 10.50 20.69
C TYR A 154 23.99 9.10 20.49
N ARG A 155 23.36 8.55 21.54
CA ARG A 155 22.61 7.32 21.45
C ARG A 155 21.14 7.65 21.20
N ILE A 156 20.58 7.09 20.14
CA ILE A 156 19.13 7.15 19.89
C ILE A 156 18.44 6.25 20.91
N ILE A 157 17.46 6.80 21.64
CA ILE A 157 16.66 6.06 22.64
C ILE A 157 15.31 5.68 22.07
N SER A 158 14.68 6.58 21.33
CA SER A 158 13.39 6.33 20.70
C SER A 158 13.29 6.99 19.34
N GLN A 159 12.51 6.36 18.48
CA GLN A 159 12.15 6.83 17.17
C GLN A 159 10.65 6.64 17.00
N GLU A 160 9.93 7.68 16.61
CA GLU A 160 8.48 7.66 16.48
C GLU A 160 8.05 8.40 15.21
N CYS A 161 7.07 7.83 14.52
CA CYS A 161 6.40 8.47 13.39
C CYS A 161 5.16 9.20 13.91
N VAL A 162 5.21 10.54 13.90
CA VAL A 162 4.15 11.38 14.44
C VAL A 162 3.27 11.88 13.30
N VAL A 163 2.01 11.44 13.26
CA VAL A 163 1.03 11.89 12.25
C VAL A 163 0.58 13.30 12.57
N THR A 164 0.83 14.24 11.66
CA THR A 164 0.46 15.65 11.80
C THR A 164 -0.85 15.98 11.10
N GLN A 165 -1.17 15.31 10.00
CA GLN A 165 -2.41 15.56 9.26
C GLN A 165 -2.99 14.27 8.65
N ARG A 166 -4.31 14.25 8.50
CA ARG A 166 -5.07 13.19 7.82
C ARG A 166 -5.95 13.81 6.75
N ASN A 167 -5.55 13.71 5.50
CA ASN A 167 -6.29 14.25 4.37
C ASN A 167 -6.99 13.12 3.62
N ASN A 168 -8.32 13.13 3.59
CA ASN A 168 -9.06 12.12 2.83
C ASN A 168 -8.78 12.26 1.34
N THR A 169 -8.30 11.18 0.73
CA THR A 169 -8.10 11.06 -0.71
C THR A 169 -9.04 10.02 -1.29
N VAL A 170 -9.28 10.12 -2.60
CA VAL A 170 -10.03 9.13 -3.37
C VAL A 170 -9.20 8.74 -4.58
N ASN A 171 -8.74 7.49 -4.61
CA ASN A 171 -8.18 6.88 -5.79
C ASN A 171 -9.30 6.37 -6.68
N VAL A 172 -9.13 6.57 -7.99
CA VAL A 172 -10.10 6.17 -9.02
C VAL A 172 -9.41 5.17 -9.94
N LEU A 173 -10.00 3.98 -10.02
CA LEU A 173 -9.54 2.85 -10.81
C LEU A 173 -10.55 2.60 -11.93
N TYR A 174 -10.05 2.56 -13.16
CA TYR A 174 -10.85 2.32 -14.36
C TYR A 174 -10.66 0.87 -14.79
N PRO A 175 -11.70 0.16 -15.24
CA PRO A 175 -11.52 -1.19 -15.77
C PRO A 175 -10.57 -1.17 -16.96
N LEU A 176 -9.63 -2.12 -17.02
CA LEU A 176 -8.69 -2.23 -18.13
C LEU A 176 -9.47 -2.62 -19.40
N PHE A 177 -9.53 -1.71 -20.38
CA PHE A 177 -10.18 -2.00 -21.66
C PHE A 177 -9.19 -2.67 -22.61
N ASP A 178 -9.10 -3.99 -22.55
CA ASP A 178 -8.52 -4.78 -23.62
C ASP A 178 -9.46 -4.69 -24.84
N GLY A 179 -9.01 -4.02 -25.91
CA GLY A 179 -9.79 -3.51 -27.04
C GLY A 179 -10.60 -4.51 -27.88
N GLY A 180 -11.49 -5.27 -27.25
CA GLY A 180 -12.36 -6.27 -27.88
C GLY A 180 -13.48 -6.81 -26.99
N ASN A 181 -13.43 -6.62 -25.67
CA ASN A 181 -14.51 -7.04 -24.78
C ASN A 181 -14.95 -5.86 -23.91
N ASN A 182 -16.12 -5.30 -24.22
CA ASN A 182 -16.82 -4.51 -23.21
C ASN A 182 -16.95 -5.39 -21.95
N PRO A 183 -16.67 -4.87 -20.74
CA PRO A 183 -17.15 -5.56 -19.54
C PRO A 183 -18.65 -5.81 -19.74
N PRO A 184 -19.15 -7.03 -19.47
CA PRO A 184 -20.56 -7.31 -19.61
C PRO A 184 -21.33 -6.22 -18.85
N PRO A 185 -22.38 -5.63 -19.45
CA PRO A 185 -23.13 -4.59 -18.80
C PRO A 185 -23.55 -5.09 -17.42
N VAL A 186 -23.16 -4.34 -16.39
CA VAL A 186 -23.55 -4.68 -15.02
C VAL A 186 -25.09 -4.75 -15.00
N PRO A 187 -25.69 -5.86 -14.54
CA PRO A 187 -27.14 -5.99 -14.52
C PRO A 187 -27.77 -4.80 -13.80
N ALA A 188 -28.70 -4.11 -14.47
CA ALA A 188 -29.55 -3.13 -13.81
C ALA A 188 -30.53 -3.87 -12.88
N PRO A 189 -30.91 -3.26 -11.74
CA PRO A 189 -31.89 -3.85 -10.81
C PRO A 189 -33.25 -4.07 -11.45
#